data_AF-A0A8J7QPK1-F1
#
_entry.id   AF-A0A8J7QPK1-F1
#
_cell.length_a   1.000
_cell.length_b   1.000
_cell.length_c   1.000
_cell.angle_alpha   90.00
_cell.angle_beta   90.00
_cell.angle_gamma   90.00
#
_symmetry.space_group_name_H-M   'P 1'
#
loop_
_entity.id
_entity.type
_entity.pdbx_description
1 polymer ?
#
loop_
_entity_poly.entity_id
_entity_poly.type
_entity_poly.pdbx_seq_one_letter_code
_entity_poly.pdbx_strand_id
1 'polypeptide(L)'
;MAGCGSSCGPSCRCDFSSRAPQLPSLLSIEVVTGLLCQAVANSARRAQLAENGDMSPEEIDAADDKLVNWLGATFCGNNRHYASGEGWNSEGLAAYLREMISDEIAASCGGVPRNDDQLVYAACALFVKDMYRLIERDQAAGRDLDGIENTPAGVRFIGFWSRLLVGAPLEMLSFR
;
A
#
# COMPACT_ATOMS: atom_id res chain seq x y z
N MET A 1 5.23 7.88 70.16
CA MET A 1 4.65 8.28 68.85
C MET A 1 4.27 7.01 68.12
N ALA A 2 2.99 6.87 67.74
CA ALA A 2 2.49 5.77 66.90
C ALA A 2 3.14 5.86 65.50
N GLY A 3 3.69 4.77 64.93
CA GLY A 3 2.95 3.79 64.10
C GLY A 3 2.65 4.41 62.72
N CYS A 4 3.26 4.02 61.61
CA CYS A 4 3.09 2.72 60.96
C CYS A 4 4.37 2.25 60.23
N GLY A 5 4.76 1.00 60.48
CA GLY A 5 5.51 0.22 59.51
C GLY A 5 4.54 -0.44 58.53
N SER A 6 4.86 -0.38 57.24
CA SER A 6 4.15 -1.15 56.21
C SER A 6 5.19 -1.78 55.28
N SER A 7 5.37 -3.07 55.54
CA SER A 7 5.89 -4.16 54.74
C SER A 7 5.94 -3.90 53.23
N CYS A 8 7.15 -3.95 52.65
CA CYS A 8 7.33 -4.19 51.22
C CYS A 8 7.00 -5.67 50.95
N GLY A 9 5.82 -5.95 50.42
CA GLY A 9 5.46 -7.29 49.93
C GLY A 9 6.22 -7.62 48.63
N PRO A 10 6.50 -8.91 48.33
CA PRO A 10 7.19 -9.32 47.12
C PRO A 10 6.21 -9.36 45.95
N SER A 11 5.85 -8.19 45.43
CA SER A 11 5.04 -8.07 44.21
C SER A 11 5.40 -6.82 43.41
N CYS A 12 6.69 -6.60 43.17
CA CYS A 12 7.12 -5.79 42.03
C CYS A 12 7.09 -6.65 40.77
N ARG A 13 5.89 -6.99 40.29
CA ARG A 13 5.70 -7.18 38.85
C ARG A 13 5.51 -5.78 38.29
N CYS A 14 6.59 -5.21 37.81
CA CYS A 14 6.55 -4.03 36.96
C CYS A 14 5.87 -4.44 35.65
N ASP A 15 4.54 -4.54 35.66
CA ASP A 15 3.75 -4.62 34.42
C ASP A 15 3.77 -3.24 33.77
N PHE A 16 4.90 -2.90 33.14
CA PHE A 16 4.92 -1.91 32.07
C PHE A 16 4.32 -2.54 30.81
N SER A 17 3.03 -2.88 30.88
CA SER A 17 2.23 -3.18 29.68
C SER A 17 1.34 -1.97 29.37
N SER A 18 1.94 -0.79 29.25
CA SER A 18 1.34 0.35 28.58
C SER A 18 1.63 0.25 27.07
N ARG A 19 1.18 -0.84 26.43
CA ARG A 19 1.05 -0.85 24.96
C ARG A 19 -0.18 -0.04 24.61
N ALA A 20 -0.01 1.29 24.55
CA ALA A 20 -0.95 2.13 23.82
C ALA A 20 -1.12 1.52 22.41
N PRO A 21 -2.34 1.51 21.82
CA PRO A 21 -2.54 1.01 20.47
C PRO A 21 -1.60 1.75 19.51
N GLN A 22 -0.61 1.03 18.96
CA GLN A 22 0.29 1.59 17.97
C GLN A 22 -0.38 1.49 16.60
N LEU A 23 -0.35 2.58 15.83
CA LEU A 23 -0.84 2.56 14.46
C LEU A 23 -0.02 1.55 13.63
N PRO A 24 -0.64 0.83 12.68
CA PRO A 24 0.11 0.00 11.75
C PRO A 24 1.15 0.82 10.99
N SER A 25 2.39 0.33 10.91
CA SER A 25 3.49 1.06 10.28
C SER A 25 3.54 0.83 8.78
N LEU A 26 3.70 1.91 8.01
CA LEU A 26 3.95 1.85 6.57
C LEU A 26 5.35 1.34 6.20
N LEU A 27 6.24 1.17 7.18
CA LEU A 27 7.52 0.48 6.98
C LEU A 27 7.37 -1.05 7.08
N SER A 28 6.20 -1.55 7.50
CA SER A 28 5.93 -2.98 7.53
C SER A 28 5.46 -3.46 6.17
N ILE A 29 6.23 -4.37 5.57
CA ILE A 29 5.85 -5.03 4.32
C ILE A 29 4.51 -5.75 4.44
N GLU A 30 4.19 -6.33 5.60
CA GLU A 30 2.91 -7.03 5.82
C GLU A 30 1.72 -6.06 5.78
N VAL A 31 1.87 -4.88 6.39
CA VAL A 31 0.84 -3.83 6.38
C VAL A 31 0.58 -3.34 4.96
N VAL A 32 1.66 -3.03 4.23
CA VAL A 32 1.56 -2.58 2.83
C VAL A 32 1.00 -3.70 1.94
N THR A 33 1.43 -4.94 2.13
CA THR A 33 0.90 -6.11 1.39
C THR A 33 -0.61 -6.23 1.59
N GLY A 34 -1.09 -6.19 2.83
CA GLY A 34 -2.53 -6.28 3.11
C GLY A 34 -3.35 -5.17 2.46
N LEU A 35 -2.82 -3.94 2.47
CA LEU A 35 -3.44 -2.77 1.84
C LEU A 35 -3.54 -2.94 0.31
N LEU A 36 -2.47 -3.40 -0.34
CA LEU A 36 -2.47 -3.64 -1.78
C LEU A 36 -3.33 -4.85 -2.17
N CYS A 37 -3.35 -5.92 -1.38
CA CYS A 37 -4.28 -7.05 -1.59
C CYS A 37 -5.73 -6.55 -1.62
N GLN A 38 -6.11 -5.71 -0.66
CA GLN A 38 -7.46 -5.16 -0.60
C GLN A 38 -7.76 -4.24 -1.79
N ALA A 39 -6.80 -3.43 -2.23
CA ALA A 39 -6.95 -2.58 -3.40
C ALA A 39 -7.19 -3.41 -4.68
N VAL A 40 -6.42 -4.50 -4.85
CA VAL A 40 -6.57 -5.44 -5.99
C VAL A 40 -7.93 -6.13 -5.94
N ALA A 41 -8.30 -6.72 -4.81
CA ALA A 41 -9.57 -7.45 -4.66
C ALA A 41 -10.79 -6.53 -4.90
N ASN A 42 -10.76 -5.31 -4.37
CA ASN A 42 -11.83 -4.33 -4.58
C ASN A 42 -11.94 -3.92 -6.06
N SER A 43 -10.82 -3.70 -6.75
CA SER A 43 -10.81 -3.31 -8.16
C SER A 43 -11.24 -4.45 -9.08
N ALA A 44 -10.83 -5.68 -8.77
CA ALA A 44 -11.30 -6.88 -9.45
C ALA A 44 -12.82 -7.05 -9.36
N ARG A 45 -13.39 -6.83 -8.16
CA ARG A 45 -14.85 -6.82 -7.97
C ARG A 45 -15.53 -5.72 -8.78
N ARG A 46 -14.97 -4.51 -8.83
CA ARG A 46 -15.51 -3.41 -9.66
C ARG A 46 -15.50 -3.77 -11.15
N ALA A 47 -14.43 -4.40 -11.63
CA ALA A 47 -14.34 -4.87 -13.02
C ALA A 47 -15.43 -5.92 -13.34
N GLN A 48 -15.72 -6.85 -12.43
CA GLN A 48 -16.84 -7.80 -12.58
C GLN A 48 -18.21 -7.10 -12.60
N LEU A 49 -18.43 -6.13 -11.71
CA LEU A 49 -19.68 -5.35 -11.70
C LEU A 49 -19.88 -4.58 -13.00
N ALA A 50 -18.80 -4.01 -13.55
CA ALA A 50 -18.84 -3.30 -14.83
C ALA A 50 -19.16 -4.24 -16.00
N GLU A 51 -18.57 -5.44 -16.01
CA GLU A 51 -18.85 -6.47 -17.02
C GLU A 51 -20.32 -6.93 -17.00
N ASN A 52 -20.93 -6.96 -15.81
CA ASN A 52 -22.36 -7.27 -15.63
C ASN A 52 -23.30 -6.09 -15.91
N GLY A 53 -22.76 -4.89 -16.14
CA GLY A 53 -23.54 -3.66 -16.31
C GLY A 53 -24.10 -3.06 -15.00
N ASP A 54 -23.62 -3.53 -13.84
CA ASP A 54 -24.02 -3.08 -12.51
C ASP A 54 -23.20 -1.87 -12.00
N MET A 55 -22.18 -1.45 -12.76
CA MET A 55 -21.35 -0.29 -12.44
C MET A 55 -20.91 0.43 -13.73
N SER A 56 -21.02 1.75 -13.77
CA SER A 56 -20.65 2.54 -14.96
C SER A 56 -19.13 2.78 -15.03
N PRO A 57 -18.58 3.06 -16.23
CA PRO A 57 -17.18 3.48 -16.37
C PRO A 57 -16.84 4.72 -15.52
N GLU A 58 -17.75 5.69 -15.44
CA GLU A 58 -17.54 6.91 -14.64
C GLU A 58 -17.50 6.60 -13.13
N GLU A 59 -18.27 5.61 -12.67
CA GLU A 59 -18.21 5.16 -11.28
C GLU A 59 -16.89 4.46 -10.97
N ILE A 60 -16.32 3.72 -11.93
CA ILE A 60 -14.99 3.10 -11.82
C ILE A 60 -13.93 4.18 -11.72
N ASP A 61 -13.91 5.13 -12.67
CA ASP A 61 -12.96 6.24 -12.69
C ASP A 61 -12.99 7.03 -11.36
N ALA A 62 -14.20 7.35 -10.87
CA ALA A 62 -14.36 8.05 -9.60
C ALA A 62 -13.88 7.22 -8.39
N ALA A 63 -14.00 5.89 -8.46
CA ALA A 63 -13.52 4.99 -7.42
C ALA A 63 -11.98 4.82 -7.46
N ASP A 64 -11.38 4.89 -8.64
CA ASP A 64 -9.95 4.81 -8.85
C ASP A 64 -9.24 6.11 -8.50
N ASP A 65 -9.84 7.26 -8.83
CA ASP A 65 -9.37 8.56 -8.34
C ASP A 65 -9.35 8.61 -6.82
N LYS A 66 -10.39 8.10 -6.17
CA LYS A 66 -10.43 7.98 -4.70
C LYS A 66 -9.33 7.06 -4.18
N LEU A 67 -9.08 5.94 -4.85
CA LEU A 67 -8.04 4.98 -4.47
C LEU A 67 -6.65 5.62 -4.60
N VAL A 68 -6.32 6.24 -5.73
CA VAL A 68 -5.03 6.92 -5.95
C VAL A 68 -4.82 8.02 -4.91
N ASN A 69 -5.84 8.85 -4.67
CA ASN A 69 -5.75 9.92 -3.67
C ASN A 69 -5.54 9.39 -2.26
N TRP A 70 -6.23 8.31 -1.89
CA TRP A 70 -6.09 7.69 -0.58
C TRP A 70 -4.72 7.01 -0.40
N LEU A 71 -4.22 6.30 -1.42
CA LEU A 71 -2.89 5.70 -1.42
C LEU A 71 -1.80 6.76 -1.34
N GLY A 72 -1.88 7.80 -2.18
CA GLY A 72 -0.94 8.91 -2.18
C GLY A 72 -0.88 9.60 -0.82
N ALA A 73 -2.04 9.95 -0.24
CA ALA A 73 -2.10 10.52 1.11
C ALA A 73 -1.50 9.57 2.17
N THR A 74 -1.72 8.26 2.02
CA THR A 74 -1.17 7.25 2.93
C THR A 74 0.35 7.20 2.85
N PHE A 75 0.92 7.03 1.66
CA PHE A 75 2.36 6.92 1.46
C PHE A 75 3.11 8.25 1.55
N CYS A 76 2.42 9.38 1.55
CA CYS A 76 2.95 10.68 1.97
C CYS A 76 2.92 10.89 3.49
N GLY A 77 2.42 9.92 4.28
CA GLY A 77 2.34 10.04 5.73
C GLY A 77 1.19 10.92 6.24
N ASN A 78 0.24 11.29 5.39
CA ASN A 78 -0.91 12.14 5.71
C ASN A 78 -2.15 11.36 6.14
N ASN A 79 -2.07 10.02 6.23
CA ASN A 79 -3.18 9.18 6.67
C ASN A 79 -3.07 8.84 8.17
N ARG A 80 -3.95 9.43 8.98
CA ARG A 80 -4.03 9.24 10.45
C ARG A 80 -4.22 7.79 10.92
N HIS A 81 -4.61 6.88 10.02
CA HIS A 81 -4.82 5.47 10.35
C HIS A 81 -3.52 4.65 10.35
N TYR A 82 -2.41 5.23 9.89
CA TYR A 82 -1.11 4.55 9.78
C TYR A 82 0.02 5.40 10.39
N ALA A 83 1.04 4.72 10.90
CA ALA A 83 2.30 5.36 11.29
C ALA A 83 3.23 5.46 10.08
N SER A 84 3.76 6.65 9.83
CA SER A 84 4.81 6.91 8.84
C SER A 84 6.20 6.74 9.45
N GLY A 85 7.20 6.46 8.59
CA GLY A 85 8.61 6.50 8.98
C GLY A 85 9.16 7.92 8.88
N GLU A 86 9.83 8.40 9.94
CA GLU A 86 10.52 9.69 9.93
C GLU A 86 11.56 9.73 8.80
N GLY A 87 11.52 10.77 7.96
CA GLY A 87 12.38 10.91 6.78
C GLY A 87 12.11 9.91 5.65
N TRP A 88 11.25 8.92 5.85
CA TRP A 88 10.88 7.96 4.81
C TRP A 88 9.70 8.47 3.98
N ASN A 89 8.59 8.87 4.60
CA ASN A 89 7.42 9.37 3.90
C ASN A 89 7.38 10.92 3.95
N SER A 90 7.26 11.65 2.84
CA SER A 90 7.36 11.23 1.43
C SER A 90 8.79 11.24 0.87
N GLU A 91 9.72 11.95 1.50
CA GLU A 91 11.04 12.28 0.92
C GLU A 91 11.87 11.04 0.56
N GLY A 92 12.12 10.13 1.52
CA GLY A 92 12.92 8.92 1.31
C GLY A 92 12.29 7.97 0.28
N LEU A 93 10.98 7.74 0.38
CA LEU A 93 10.23 6.93 -0.58
C LEU A 93 10.26 7.56 -1.96
N ALA A 94 10.07 8.88 -2.06
CA ALA A 94 10.12 9.58 -3.34
C ALA A 94 11.50 9.46 -3.99
N ALA A 95 12.58 9.70 -3.23
CA ALA A 95 13.94 9.50 -3.71
C ALA A 95 14.14 8.09 -4.27
N TYR A 96 13.68 7.06 -3.53
CA TYR A 96 13.74 5.67 -3.97
C TYR A 96 12.92 5.41 -5.23
N LEU A 97 11.69 5.91 -5.32
CA LEU A 97 10.84 5.74 -6.50
C LEU A 97 11.43 6.40 -7.75
N ARG A 98 12.13 7.54 -7.62
CA ARG A 98 12.86 8.14 -8.75
C ARG A 98 13.96 7.23 -9.28
N GLU A 99 14.67 6.56 -8.38
CA GLU A 99 15.74 5.64 -8.76
C GLU A 99 15.16 4.39 -9.44
N MET A 100 14.05 3.87 -8.92
CA MET A 100 13.56 2.55 -9.32
C MET A 100 12.60 2.55 -10.51
N ILE A 101 11.75 3.57 -10.66
CA ILE A 101 10.63 3.55 -11.64
C ILE A 101 10.42 4.88 -12.37
N SER A 102 11.46 5.71 -12.51
CA SER A 102 11.33 7.03 -13.16
C SER A 102 10.94 6.94 -14.63
N ASP A 103 11.44 5.94 -15.36
CA ASP A 103 11.12 5.74 -16.77
C ASP A 103 9.65 5.34 -16.95
N GLU A 104 9.13 4.47 -16.10
CA GLU A 104 7.73 4.04 -16.10
C GLU A 104 6.79 5.20 -15.72
N ILE A 105 7.17 6.01 -14.72
CA ILE A 105 6.44 7.22 -14.36
C ILE A 105 6.45 8.20 -15.54
N ALA A 106 7.59 8.44 -16.18
CA ALA A 106 7.70 9.34 -17.33
C ALA A 106 6.82 8.87 -18.49
N ALA A 107 6.85 7.57 -18.80
CA ALA A 107 6.04 6.98 -19.85
C ALA A 107 4.53 7.04 -19.55
N SER A 108 4.13 6.97 -18.28
CA SER A 108 2.72 6.98 -17.87
C SER A 108 2.16 8.39 -17.67
N CYS A 109 2.96 9.33 -17.17
CA CYS A 109 2.54 10.65 -16.73
C CYS A 109 3.07 11.80 -17.60
N GLY A 110 3.87 11.51 -18.65
CA GLY A 110 4.47 12.51 -19.53
C GLY A 110 5.68 13.23 -18.94
N GLY A 111 6.18 12.76 -17.79
CA GLY A 111 7.36 13.30 -17.12
C GLY A 111 7.46 12.81 -15.67
N VAL A 112 8.63 13.01 -15.05
CA VAL A 112 8.87 12.67 -13.64
C VAL A 112 8.61 13.90 -12.76
N PRO A 113 7.66 13.86 -11.81
CA PRO A 113 7.43 14.95 -10.88
C PRO A 113 8.67 15.30 -10.04
N ARG A 114 8.92 16.60 -9.89
CA ARG A 114 10.01 17.12 -9.05
C ARG A 114 9.64 17.18 -7.57
N ASN A 115 8.37 17.37 -7.25
CA ASN A 115 7.88 17.38 -5.88
C ASN A 115 7.71 15.93 -5.38
N ASP A 116 8.12 15.67 -4.14
CA ASP A 116 8.13 14.32 -3.56
C ASP A 116 6.73 13.72 -3.41
N ASP A 117 5.77 14.51 -2.91
CA ASP A 117 4.38 14.06 -2.81
C ASP A 117 3.80 13.74 -4.19
N GLN A 118 3.98 14.64 -5.16
CA GLN A 118 3.49 14.41 -6.53
C GLN A 118 4.09 13.14 -7.15
N LEU A 119 5.34 12.82 -6.84
CA LEU A 119 5.96 11.58 -7.31
C LEU A 119 5.33 10.35 -6.66
N VAL A 120 5.09 10.38 -5.34
CA VAL A 120 4.40 9.29 -4.63
C VAL A 120 2.99 9.07 -5.19
N TYR A 121 2.25 10.15 -5.47
CA TYR A 121 0.94 10.07 -6.13
C TYR A 121 1.04 9.50 -7.56
N ALA A 122 2.05 9.90 -8.33
CA ALA A 122 2.29 9.34 -9.67
C ALA A 122 2.60 7.84 -9.61
N ALA A 123 3.37 7.38 -8.63
CA ALA A 123 3.61 5.96 -8.40
C ALA A 123 2.33 5.21 -8.01
N CYS A 124 1.47 5.81 -7.18
CA CYS A 124 0.17 5.22 -6.84
C CYS A 124 -0.76 5.12 -8.06
N ALA A 125 -0.75 6.12 -8.95
CA ALA A 125 -1.48 6.06 -10.22
C ALA A 125 -0.93 4.98 -11.15
N LEU A 126 0.39 4.82 -11.22
CA LEU A 126 1.04 3.75 -11.98
C LEU A 126 0.67 2.37 -11.42
N PHE A 127 0.63 2.20 -10.09
CA PHE A 127 0.15 0.98 -9.45
C PHE A 127 -1.28 0.62 -9.89
N VAL A 128 -2.21 1.58 -9.87
CA VAL A 128 -3.60 1.35 -10.29
C VAL A 128 -3.66 0.95 -11.76
N LYS A 129 -2.88 1.61 -12.63
CA LYS A 129 -2.78 1.26 -14.05
C LYS A 129 -2.25 -0.17 -14.26
N ASP A 130 -1.19 -0.56 -13.55
CA ASP A 130 -0.63 -1.90 -13.66
C ASP A 130 -1.56 -2.98 -13.08
N MET A 131 -2.30 -2.64 -12.03
CA MET A 131 -3.36 -3.49 -11.48
C MET A 131 -4.45 -3.77 -12.53
N TYR A 132 -4.89 -2.77 -13.29
CA TYR A 132 -5.86 -3.02 -14.38
C TYR A 132 -5.28 -3.87 -15.50
N ARG A 133 -4.00 -3.71 -15.86
CA ARG A 133 -3.34 -4.63 -16.81
C ARG A 133 -3.37 -6.08 -16.32
N LEU A 134 -3.21 -6.31 -15.01
CA LEU A 134 -3.35 -7.63 -14.41
C LEU A 134 -4.79 -8.17 -14.53
N ILE A 135 -5.78 -7.34 -14.20
CA ILE A 135 -7.22 -7.69 -14.25
C ILE A 135 -7.65 -7.98 -15.69
N GLU A 136 -7.40 -7.07 -16.62
CA GLU A 136 -7.76 -7.18 -18.04
C GLU A 136 -7.15 -8.43 -18.69
N ARG A 137 -5.91 -8.77 -18.35
CA ARG A 137 -5.24 -9.98 -18.83
C ARG A 137 -5.97 -11.26 -18.37
N ASP A 138 -6.50 -11.26 -17.16
CA ASP A 138 -7.22 -12.40 -16.60
C ASP A 138 -8.65 -12.49 -17.15
N GLN A 139 -9.34 -11.35 -17.32
CA GLN A 139 -10.63 -11.27 -18.02
C GLN A 139 -10.51 -11.75 -19.47
N ALA A 140 -9.52 -11.26 -20.22
CA ALA A 140 -9.30 -11.65 -21.61
C ALA A 140 -9.00 -13.15 -21.77
N ALA A 141 -8.51 -13.80 -20.70
CA ALA A 141 -8.27 -15.23 -20.65
C ALA A 141 -9.47 -16.03 -20.11
N GLY A 142 -10.60 -15.39 -19.81
CA GLY A 142 -11.80 -16.02 -19.25
C GLY A 142 -11.58 -16.59 -17.85
N ARG A 143 -10.62 -16.05 -17.08
CA ARG A 143 -10.38 -16.46 -15.69
C ARG A 143 -11.32 -15.71 -14.76
N ASP A 144 -11.74 -16.39 -13.70
CA ASP A 144 -12.44 -15.73 -12.60
C ASP A 144 -11.52 -14.71 -11.92
N LEU A 145 -12.06 -13.53 -11.63
CA LEU A 145 -11.37 -12.45 -10.94
C LEU A 145 -11.51 -12.55 -9.41
N ASP A 146 -12.40 -13.40 -8.90
CA ASP A 146 -12.50 -13.64 -7.47
C ASP A 146 -11.19 -14.24 -6.93
N GLY A 147 -10.64 -13.61 -5.90
CA GLY A 147 -9.35 -14.01 -5.33
C GLY A 147 -8.14 -13.79 -6.25
N ILE A 148 -8.20 -12.91 -7.25
CA ILE A 148 -7.08 -12.64 -8.17
C ILE A 148 -5.78 -12.28 -7.42
N GLU A 149 -5.87 -11.63 -6.27
CA GLU A 149 -4.75 -11.29 -5.39
C GLU A 149 -3.98 -12.52 -4.87
N ASN A 150 -4.65 -13.67 -4.81
CA ASN A 150 -4.08 -14.94 -4.35
C ASN A 150 -3.52 -15.79 -5.50
N THR A 151 -3.76 -15.41 -6.76
CA THR A 151 -3.19 -16.10 -7.91
C THR A 151 -1.66 -15.91 -7.94
N PRO A 152 -0.89 -16.80 -8.59
CA PRO A 152 0.55 -16.62 -8.71
C PRO A 152 0.96 -15.28 -9.33
N ALA A 153 0.14 -14.74 -10.23
CA ALA A 153 0.39 -13.43 -10.82
C ALA A 153 0.05 -12.28 -9.86
N GLY A 154 -1.08 -12.38 -9.14
CA GLY A 154 -1.47 -11.42 -8.10
C GLY A 154 -0.43 -11.32 -6.99
N VAL A 155 0.03 -12.46 -6.47
CA VAL A 155 1.07 -12.52 -5.42
C VAL A 155 2.37 -11.88 -5.89
N ARG A 156 2.78 -12.12 -7.15
CA ARG A 156 3.99 -11.46 -7.71
C ARG A 156 3.80 -9.96 -7.87
N PHE A 157 2.66 -9.54 -8.41
CA PHE A 157 2.32 -8.13 -8.61
C PHE A 157 2.31 -7.37 -7.27
N ILE A 158 1.58 -7.88 -6.29
CA ILE A 158 1.49 -7.29 -4.95
C ILE A 158 2.86 -7.31 -4.28
N GLY A 159 3.58 -8.44 -4.33
CA GLY A 159 4.90 -8.56 -3.74
C GLY A 159 5.93 -7.58 -4.32
N PHE A 160 5.86 -7.27 -5.61
CA PHE A 160 6.69 -6.25 -6.24
C PHE A 160 6.36 -4.86 -5.69
N TRP A 161 5.09 -4.45 -5.77
CA TRP A 161 4.67 -3.12 -5.34
C TRP A 161 4.81 -2.91 -3.84
N SER A 162 4.59 -3.93 -3.02
CA SER A 162 4.82 -3.84 -1.58
C SER A 162 6.28 -3.59 -1.25
N ARG A 163 7.21 -4.30 -1.91
CA ARG A 163 8.65 -4.05 -1.73
C ARG A 163 9.04 -2.65 -2.18
N LEU A 164 8.52 -2.22 -3.32
CA LEU A 164 8.79 -0.89 -3.85
C LEU A 164 8.34 0.21 -2.88
N LEU A 165 7.12 0.11 -2.34
CA LEU A 165 6.53 1.13 -1.48
C LEU A 165 7.09 1.15 -0.04
N VAL A 166 7.73 0.08 0.42
CA VAL A 166 8.45 0.04 1.70
C VAL A 166 9.96 0.28 1.56
N GLY A 167 10.47 0.44 0.33
CA GLY A 167 11.91 0.62 0.12
C GLY A 167 12.73 -0.66 0.29
N ALA A 168 12.09 -1.82 0.24
CA ALA A 168 12.80 -3.09 0.32
C ALA A 168 13.52 -3.37 -1.01
N PRO A 169 14.72 -3.98 -0.98
CA PRO A 169 15.41 -4.40 -2.19
C PRO A 169 14.50 -5.21 -3.09
N LEU A 170 14.40 -4.79 -4.36
CA LEU A 170 13.89 -5.65 -5.40
C LEU A 170 14.98 -6.69 -5.66
N GLU A 171 14.91 -7.84 -4.99
CA GLU A 171 15.63 -9.01 -5.51
C GLU A 171 15.24 -9.09 -6.98
N MET A 172 16.23 -9.04 -7.88
CA MET A 172 16.02 -9.20 -9.31
C MET A 172 15.33 -10.54 -9.49
N LEU A 173 14.00 -10.53 -9.49
CA LEU A 173 13.21 -11.63 -9.96
C LEU A 173 13.55 -11.67 -11.45
N SER A 174 14.52 -12.52 -11.77
CA SER A 174 14.94 -12.84 -13.12
C SER A 174 13.71 -13.34 -13.87
N PHE A 175 12.97 -12.42 -14.48
CA PHE A 175 11.87 -12.69 -15.37
C PHE A 175 12.34 -12.35 -16.78
N ARG A 176 13.03 -13.33 -17.38
CA ARG A 176 12.94 -13.55 -18.82
C ARG A 176 11.81 -14.54 -19.08
#